data_AF-A0A971YRN0-F1
#
_entry.id   AF-A0A971YRN0-F1
#
_cell.length_a   1.000
_cell.length_b   1.000
_cell.length_c   1.000
_cell.angle_alpha   90.00
_cell.angle_beta   90.00
_cell.angle_gamma   90.00
#
_symmetry.space_group_name_H-M   'P 1'
#
loop_
_entity.id
_entity.type
_entity.pdbx_description
1 polymer ?
#
loop_
_entity_poly.entity_id
_entity_poly.type
_entity_poly.pdbx_seq_one_letter_code
_entity_poly.pdbx_strand_id
1 'polypeptide(L)'
;MEEIYIAWGNNGQDLVSYDAGRLFITPAAAPLLVGGMGPRARKELADSLQPFGLETVAAAGSGAAVDAEDVRLEPGSALAVQLVTGDVQVTSLGTVTYVDGNQFVGFGHPFLNRGGVNLMAGTAYIYTTVNSLSMPFKLGAPIQTVGTITQDRGAGVGGHLGRLPDTIDLHVKVTDRNLGTTKELQAEIANEPGLLLSLVSSAALQGLDQGIDRIGPGTSRIIFKITGDGLSGPIVRDNMFYNSLDISAVSLVELLETLQLLVNNEFQEVKLDALEITAQVEQERRTAVIEKATPTVAEAHAGDLVDVEVVIRPYRGQRETKILRLPIPETAQPGAIHVTVRGGGLGYPYSDLVPFHEEGKEDGDPFELESMGPPSNADSFEKLLETILKREKNHEIVMEYIPYYDTYVLPAAEEAEPPAETEAEDAESASADGESDRIGSVRSGTGVSWNQDETEPVRVTLPTRYVIEGQTTFEIAIAAGDGAEESVDSEGETEEENDENRFRQGLHPVE
;
A
#
# COMPACT_ATOMS: atom_id res chain seq x y z
N MET A 1 -11.55 22.42 57.40
CA MET A 1 -10.93 22.36 56.07
C MET A 1 -10.39 20.96 55.94
N GLU A 2 -11.02 20.11 55.12
CA GLU A 2 -10.43 18.84 54.74
C GLU A 2 -9.33 19.16 53.71
N GLU A 3 -8.08 18.94 54.10
CA GLU A 3 -6.95 19.06 53.18
C GLU A 3 -6.88 17.78 52.34
N ILE A 4 -7.16 17.90 51.04
CA ILE A 4 -6.97 16.81 50.09
C ILE A 4 -5.53 16.92 49.57
N TYR A 5 -4.71 15.94 49.93
CA TYR A 5 -3.33 15.84 49.44
C TYR A 5 -3.32 15.07 48.12
N ILE A 6 -3.07 15.77 47.02
CA ILE A 6 -2.90 15.17 45.68
C ILE A 6 -1.42 15.25 45.33
N ALA A 7 -0.78 14.11 45.14
CA ALA A 7 0.61 14.03 44.73
C ALA A 7 0.68 13.87 43.20
N TRP A 8 1.49 14.70 42.52
CA TRP A 8 1.66 14.66 41.06
C TRP A 8 3.13 14.44 40.66
N GLY A 9 3.35 13.77 39.54
CA GLY A 9 4.66 13.63 38.90
C GLY A 9 4.97 14.81 37.95
N ASN A 10 6.26 15.09 37.72
CA ASN A 10 6.76 16.28 37.00
C ASN A 10 6.26 16.51 35.56
N ASN A 11 5.47 15.60 34.98
CA ASN A 11 4.91 15.70 33.62
C ASN A 11 3.36 15.66 33.58
N GLY A 12 2.66 15.82 34.71
CA GLY A 12 1.21 15.68 34.81
C GLY A 12 0.38 16.97 34.68
N GLN A 13 0.89 18.02 34.02
CA GLN A 13 0.17 19.30 33.92
C GLN A 13 -1.18 19.20 33.18
N ASP A 14 -1.39 18.17 32.36
CA ASP A 14 -2.63 17.98 31.58
C ASP A 14 -3.66 17.04 32.24
N LEU A 15 -3.32 16.40 33.37
CA LEU A 15 -4.17 15.40 34.01
C LEU A 15 -4.88 15.91 35.26
N VAL A 16 -4.43 17.01 35.86
CA VAL A 16 -5.12 17.64 36.99
C VAL A 16 -5.00 19.15 36.89
N SER A 17 -6.13 19.86 36.80
CA SER A 17 -6.17 21.32 36.90
C SER A 17 -7.09 21.77 38.03
N TYR A 18 -6.80 22.92 38.64
CA TYR A 18 -7.65 23.51 39.66
C TYR A 18 -8.03 24.91 39.21
N ASP A 19 -9.29 25.08 38.83
CA ASP A 19 -9.82 26.37 38.36
C ASP A 19 -11.16 26.68 39.05
N ALA A 20 -11.32 27.94 39.46
CA ALA A 20 -12.53 28.47 40.12
C ALA A 20 -13.06 27.63 41.30
N GLY A 21 -12.19 26.99 42.08
CA GLY A 21 -12.59 26.15 43.22
C GLY A 21 -13.01 24.72 42.83
N ARG A 22 -12.77 24.31 41.59
CA ARG A 22 -13.04 22.97 41.09
C ARG A 22 -11.75 22.27 40.71
N LEU A 23 -11.62 21.04 41.19
CA LEU A 23 -10.57 20.13 40.78
C LEU A 23 -11.03 19.36 39.55
N PHE A 24 -10.32 19.54 38.45
CA PHE A 24 -10.46 18.75 37.23
C PHE A 24 -9.42 17.65 37.30
N ILE A 25 -9.84 16.40 37.18
CA ILE A 25 -8.97 15.22 37.12
C ILE A 25 -9.32 14.50 35.82
N THR A 26 -8.32 14.27 34.99
CA THR A 26 -8.42 13.45 33.79
C THR A 26 -8.29 11.98 34.20
N PRO A 27 -9.21 11.10 33.78
CA PRO A 27 -9.10 9.67 34.05
C PRO A 27 -7.75 9.13 33.56
N ALA A 28 -7.07 8.35 34.39
CA ALA A 28 -5.88 7.63 33.94
C ALA A 28 -6.31 6.60 32.89
N ALA A 29 -5.81 6.74 31.65
CA ALA A 29 -6.01 5.73 30.61
C ALA A 29 -5.35 4.42 31.05
N ALA A 30 -6.02 3.28 30.80
CA ALA A 30 -5.45 1.97 31.09
C ALA A 30 -4.33 1.71 30.06
N PRO A 31 -3.05 1.62 30.47
CA PRO A 31 -1.96 1.44 29.52
C PRO A 31 -2.05 0.07 28.84
N LEU A 32 -1.47 -0.01 27.65
CA LEU A 32 -1.22 -1.27 26.97
C LEU A 32 0.08 -1.88 27.47
N LEU A 33 -0.03 -3.01 28.15
CA LEU A 33 1.11 -3.84 28.50
C LEU A 33 1.60 -4.57 27.25
N VAL A 34 2.85 -4.34 26.88
CA VAL A 34 3.47 -4.91 25.68
C VAL A 34 4.59 -5.87 26.07
N GLY A 35 4.44 -7.14 25.70
CA GLY A 35 5.40 -8.22 25.87
C GLY A 35 5.86 -8.79 24.52
N GLY A 36 7.04 -9.40 24.48
CA GLY A 36 7.58 -10.02 23.26
C GLY A 36 8.12 -9.06 22.20
N MET A 37 7.88 -7.74 22.33
CA MET A 37 8.46 -6.71 21.46
C MET A 37 9.76 -6.10 22.01
N GLY A 38 10.75 -5.99 21.14
CA GLY A 38 11.97 -5.22 21.36
C GLY A 38 11.69 -3.71 21.50
N PRO A 39 12.67 -2.92 21.98
CA PRO A 39 12.48 -1.49 22.24
C PRO A 39 12.02 -0.68 21.02
N ARG A 40 12.53 -1.03 19.83
CA ARG A 40 12.20 -0.34 18.58
C ARG A 40 10.77 -0.59 18.13
N ALA A 41 10.37 -1.85 17.94
CA ALA A 41 9.01 -2.21 17.55
C ALA A 41 7.96 -1.70 18.55
N ARG A 42 8.27 -1.71 19.86
CA ARG A 42 7.40 -1.12 20.88
C ARG A 42 7.28 0.40 20.76
N LYS A 43 8.36 1.08 20.39
CA LYS A 43 8.33 2.53 20.16
C LYS A 43 7.45 2.85 18.96
N GLU A 44 7.61 2.16 17.84
CA GLU A 44 6.73 2.31 16.67
C GLU A 44 5.26 2.06 17.04
N LEU A 45 4.99 1.02 17.82
CA LEU A 45 3.64 0.76 18.33
C LEU A 45 3.13 1.94 19.17
N ALA A 46 3.94 2.46 20.09
CA ALA A 46 3.56 3.59 20.92
C ALA A 46 3.24 4.85 20.10
N ASP A 47 4.12 5.17 19.15
CA ASP A 47 4.00 6.35 18.29
C ASP A 47 2.74 6.26 17.41
N SER A 48 2.48 5.08 16.81
CA SER A 48 1.28 4.84 15.99
C SER A 48 -0.03 4.79 16.78
N LEU A 49 0.03 4.49 18.08
CA LEU A 49 -1.13 4.42 18.96
C LEU A 49 -1.44 5.74 19.69
N GLN A 50 -0.51 6.70 19.68
CA GLN A 50 -0.67 8.02 20.29
C GLN A 50 -1.93 8.77 19.80
N PRO A 51 -2.31 8.76 18.50
CA PRO A 51 -3.53 9.41 18.03
C PRO A 51 -4.82 8.83 18.64
N PHE A 52 -4.77 7.60 19.14
CA PHE A 52 -5.89 6.93 19.83
C PHE A 52 -5.90 7.19 21.34
N GLY A 53 -4.95 7.99 21.86
CA GLY A 53 -4.79 8.25 23.29
C GLY A 53 -4.34 7.03 24.09
N LEU A 54 -3.70 6.05 23.43
CA LEU A 54 -3.22 4.82 24.05
C LEU A 54 -1.73 4.93 24.34
N GLU A 55 -1.36 4.69 25.60
CA GLU A 55 0.04 4.61 26.02
C GLU A 55 0.48 3.16 26.15
N THR A 56 1.75 2.88 25.85
CA THR A 56 2.32 1.52 25.99
C THR A 56 3.33 1.45 27.14
N VAL A 57 3.33 0.32 27.84
CA VAL A 57 4.27 0.01 28.91
C VAL A 57 4.91 -1.33 28.63
N ALA A 58 6.23 -1.40 28.74
CA ALA A 58 6.94 -2.66 28.63
C ALA A 58 6.57 -3.59 29.79
N ALA A 59 6.06 -4.77 29.48
CA ALA A 59 5.81 -5.83 30.44
C ALA A 59 6.68 -7.05 30.08
N ALA A 60 7.21 -7.75 31.08
CA ALA A 60 7.90 -9.01 30.83
C ALA A 60 6.87 -9.99 30.24
N GLY A 61 7.12 -10.40 28.99
CA GLY A 61 6.29 -11.36 28.26
C GLY A 61 6.49 -12.77 28.81
N SER A 62 5.80 -13.08 29.89
CA SER A 62 5.56 -14.46 30.30
C SER A 62 4.10 -14.55 30.68
N GLY A 63 3.33 -15.33 29.92
CA GLY A 63 2.00 -15.75 30.35
C GLY A 63 2.09 -16.25 31.78
N ALA A 64 1.09 -15.94 32.59
CA ALA A 64 1.15 -16.32 34.00
C ALA A 64 1.29 -17.85 34.08
N ALA A 65 2.26 -18.35 34.85
CA ALA A 65 2.38 -19.78 35.16
C ALA A 65 1.30 -20.17 36.19
N VAL A 66 0.04 -19.98 35.81
CA VAL A 66 -1.15 -20.18 36.61
C VAL A 66 -2.08 -21.07 35.78
N ASP A 67 -2.56 -22.15 36.39
CA ASP A 67 -3.46 -23.08 35.70
C ASP A 67 -4.73 -22.34 35.24
N ALA A 68 -4.96 -22.35 33.93
CA ALA A 68 -6.03 -21.59 33.28
C ALA A 68 -7.44 -22.06 33.71
N GLU A 69 -7.57 -23.31 34.16
CA GLU A 69 -8.86 -23.93 34.51
C GLU A 69 -9.55 -23.28 35.74
N ASP A 70 -8.77 -22.64 36.61
CA ASP A 70 -9.27 -22.08 37.88
C ASP A 70 -9.64 -20.59 37.81
N VAL A 71 -9.30 -19.89 36.72
CA VAL A 71 -9.58 -18.45 36.60
C VAL A 71 -10.79 -18.22 35.72
N ARG A 72 -11.84 -17.65 36.29
CA ARG A 72 -13.10 -17.32 35.61
C ARG A 72 -13.38 -15.83 35.67
N LEU A 73 -14.10 -15.32 34.68
CA LEU A 73 -14.62 -13.97 34.72
C LEU A 73 -15.86 -13.94 35.62
N GLU A 74 -15.75 -13.22 36.72
CA GLU A 74 -16.81 -12.98 37.71
C GLU A 74 -16.72 -11.54 38.22
N PRO A 75 -17.79 -10.96 38.78
CA PRO A 75 -17.74 -9.59 39.29
C PRO A 75 -16.55 -9.34 40.22
N GLY A 76 -15.71 -8.36 39.88
CA GLY A 76 -14.47 -8.02 40.61
C GLY A 76 -13.21 -8.73 40.12
N SER A 77 -13.32 -9.76 39.28
CA SER A 77 -12.17 -10.47 38.71
C SER A 77 -11.41 -9.58 37.70
N ALA A 78 -10.15 -9.94 37.42
CA ALA A 78 -9.36 -9.26 36.42
C ALA A 78 -9.81 -9.65 35.00
N LEU A 79 -9.97 -8.63 34.15
CA LEU A 79 -10.30 -8.75 32.73
C LEU A 79 -9.10 -8.29 31.90
N ALA A 80 -8.63 -9.13 30.99
CA ALA A 80 -7.70 -8.74 29.94
C ALA A 80 -8.46 -8.37 28.67
N VAL A 81 -8.22 -7.18 28.14
CA VAL A 81 -8.56 -6.80 26.78
C VAL A 81 -7.32 -7.02 25.94
N GLN A 82 -7.29 -8.10 25.17
CA GLN A 82 -6.12 -8.48 24.37
C GLN A 82 -6.30 -7.94 22.95
N LEU A 83 -5.29 -7.25 22.45
CA LEU A 83 -5.19 -6.76 21.07
C LEU A 83 -4.33 -7.68 20.22
N VAL A 84 -3.26 -8.22 20.82
CA VAL A 84 -2.36 -9.20 20.20
C VAL A 84 -2.04 -10.28 21.22
N THR A 85 -2.06 -11.54 20.79
CA THR A 85 -1.62 -12.70 21.58
C THR A 85 -0.62 -13.56 20.80
N GLY A 86 0.10 -14.47 21.47
CA GLY A 86 1.16 -15.30 20.86
C GLY A 86 2.55 -14.93 21.34
N ASP A 87 3.53 -14.97 20.44
CA ASP A 87 4.93 -14.61 20.71
C ASP A 87 5.10 -13.13 21.09
N VAL A 88 4.17 -12.30 20.64
CA VAL A 88 4.02 -10.90 21.00
C VAL A 88 2.66 -10.69 21.66
N GLN A 89 2.62 -9.84 22.68
CA GLN A 89 1.41 -9.59 23.45
C GLN A 89 1.20 -8.09 23.60
N VAL A 90 -0.03 -7.64 23.31
CA VAL A 90 -0.47 -6.26 23.54
C VAL A 90 -1.81 -6.35 24.27
N THR A 91 -1.83 -5.97 25.54
CA THR A 91 -2.99 -6.22 26.42
C THR A 91 -3.24 -5.06 27.36
N SER A 92 -4.51 -4.67 27.52
CA SER A 92 -4.95 -3.80 28.61
C SER A 92 -5.60 -4.63 29.72
N LEU A 93 -5.46 -4.19 30.97
CA LEU A 93 -6.03 -4.86 32.14
C LEU A 93 -7.06 -3.98 32.82
N GLY A 94 -8.20 -4.57 33.16
CA GLY A 94 -9.23 -3.95 33.97
C GLY A 94 -9.97 -4.96 34.84
N THR A 95 -11.22 -4.65 35.15
CA THR A 95 -12.05 -5.47 36.03
C THR A 95 -13.38 -5.79 35.40
N VAL A 96 -13.91 -6.97 35.70
CA VAL A 96 -15.30 -7.31 35.38
C VAL A 96 -16.21 -6.63 36.40
N THR A 97 -17.21 -5.90 35.92
CA THR A 97 -18.20 -5.21 36.74
C THR A 97 -19.38 -6.11 37.07
N TYR A 98 -19.89 -6.82 36.06
CA TYR A 98 -21.07 -7.68 36.20
C TYR A 98 -21.06 -8.78 35.15
N VAL A 99 -21.60 -9.94 35.50
CA VAL A 99 -21.76 -11.10 34.61
C VAL A 99 -23.21 -11.59 34.72
N ASP A 100 -23.86 -11.79 33.57
CA ASP A 100 -25.21 -12.35 33.44
C ASP A 100 -25.20 -13.49 32.41
N GLY A 101 -25.20 -14.72 32.90
CA GLY A 101 -25.02 -15.91 32.06
C GLY A 101 -23.72 -15.83 31.26
N ASN A 102 -23.83 -15.76 29.94
CA ASN A 102 -22.68 -15.63 29.03
C ASN A 102 -22.36 -14.18 28.66
N GLN A 103 -23.05 -13.18 29.21
CA GLN A 103 -22.78 -11.76 28.95
C GLN A 103 -22.02 -11.15 30.10
N PHE A 104 -21.15 -10.19 29.82
CA PHE A 104 -20.45 -9.44 30.86
C PHE A 104 -20.32 -7.95 30.51
N VAL A 105 -20.13 -7.15 31.55
CA VAL A 105 -19.73 -5.75 31.47
C VAL A 105 -18.48 -5.57 32.32
N GLY A 106 -17.52 -4.77 31.84
CA GLY A 106 -16.25 -4.52 32.52
C GLY A 106 -15.78 -3.07 32.42
N PHE A 107 -14.64 -2.80 33.05
CA PHE A 107 -13.90 -1.53 33.17
C PHE A 107 -14.62 -0.44 33.96
N GLY A 108 -15.92 -0.22 33.73
CA GLY A 108 -16.64 0.92 34.29
C GLY A 108 -16.22 2.27 33.67
N HIS A 109 -15.49 2.23 32.56
CA HIS A 109 -15.04 3.34 31.73
C HIS A 109 -14.79 2.83 30.30
N PRO A 110 -14.82 3.70 29.27
CA PRO A 110 -14.48 3.28 27.92
C PRO A 110 -13.02 2.82 27.83
N PHE A 111 -12.72 1.95 26.87
CA PHE A 111 -11.36 1.60 26.48
C PHE A 111 -10.89 2.49 25.31
N LEU A 112 -11.51 2.35 24.14
CA LEU A 112 -11.35 3.15 22.92
C LEU A 112 -12.55 4.07 22.66
N ASN A 113 -13.71 3.79 23.27
CA ASN A 113 -14.99 4.48 23.07
C ASN A 113 -15.50 4.45 21.61
N ARG A 114 -15.31 3.33 20.91
CA ARG A 114 -15.63 3.18 19.46
C ARG A 114 -17.01 2.61 19.15
N GLY A 115 -17.79 2.28 20.18
CA GLY A 115 -19.11 1.68 19.99
C GLY A 115 -18.99 0.19 19.74
N GLY A 116 -19.25 -0.26 18.51
CA GLY A 116 -19.05 -1.67 18.13
C GLY A 116 -17.56 -1.94 17.96
N VAL A 117 -17.05 -3.01 18.59
CA VAL A 117 -15.65 -3.41 18.53
C VAL A 117 -15.55 -4.92 18.42
N ASN A 118 -14.38 -5.43 18.02
CA ASN A 118 -14.09 -6.86 17.98
C ASN A 118 -12.75 -7.14 18.68
N LEU A 119 -12.80 -7.30 20.02
CA LEU A 119 -11.60 -7.50 20.83
C LEU A 119 -11.65 -8.82 21.61
N MET A 120 -10.47 -9.35 21.95
CA MET A 120 -10.35 -10.58 22.73
C MET A 120 -10.56 -10.30 24.22
N ALA A 121 -11.51 -11.02 24.83
CA ALA A 121 -11.73 -11.00 26.28
C ALA A 121 -10.97 -12.17 26.91
N GLY A 122 -10.03 -11.87 27.81
CA GLY A 122 -9.25 -12.87 28.51
C GLY A 122 -9.33 -12.76 30.03
N THR A 123 -8.97 -13.84 30.71
CA THR A 123 -8.67 -13.80 32.14
C THR A 123 -7.25 -13.32 32.36
N ALA A 124 -6.98 -12.69 33.50
CA ALA A 124 -5.65 -12.19 33.83
C ALA A 124 -5.24 -12.52 35.25
N TYR A 125 -3.93 -12.72 35.46
CA TYR A 125 -3.33 -12.76 36.77
C TYR A 125 -2.66 -11.42 37.07
N ILE A 126 -2.97 -10.82 38.22
CA ILE A 126 -2.36 -9.56 38.65
C ILE A 126 -1.21 -9.88 39.60
N TYR A 127 0.02 -9.55 39.19
CA TYR A 127 1.22 -9.75 40.02
C TYR A 127 1.28 -8.72 41.15
N THR A 128 1.09 -7.45 40.80
CA THR A 128 1.18 -6.34 41.75
C THR A 128 0.55 -5.07 41.18
N THR A 129 0.42 -4.05 42.02
CA THR A 129 0.08 -2.69 41.62
C THR A 129 1.35 -1.84 41.64
N VAL A 130 1.64 -1.18 40.52
CA VAL A 130 2.74 -0.23 40.42
C VAL A 130 2.25 1.14 40.89
N ASN A 131 2.80 1.58 42.01
CA ASN A 131 2.50 2.90 42.56
C ASN A 131 3.30 3.95 41.79
N SER A 132 2.61 4.81 41.06
CA SER A 132 3.20 5.93 40.34
C SER A 132 2.31 7.15 40.48
N LEU A 133 2.93 8.32 40.66
CA LEU A 133 2.20 9.60 40.77
C LEU A 133 1.75 10.13 39.41
N SER A 134 2.37 9.67 38.32
CA SER A 134 2.00 10.07 36.96
C SER A 134 1.12 9.04 36.26
N MET A 135 1.33 7.75 36.52
CA MET A 135 0.62 6.67 35.85
C MET A 135 0.60 5.40 36.73
N PRO A 136 -0.30 5.31 37.73
CA PRO A 136 -0.46 4.07 38.50
C PRO A 136 -1.16 3.00 37.64
N PHE A 137 -0.64 1.77 37.64
CA PHE A 137 -1.23 0.67 36.86
C PHE A 137 -1.06 -0.70 37.53
N LYS A 138 -1.87 -1.67 37.10
CA LYS A 138 -1.73 -3.07 37.51
C LYS A 138 -0.73 -3.77 36.59
N LEU A 139 0.30 -4.38 37.17
CA LEU A 139 1.18 -5.27 36.44
C LEU A 139 0.60 -6.69 36.53
N GLY A 140 0.25 -7.25 35.38
CA GLY A 140 -0.32 -8.57 35.27
C GLY A 140 0.02 -9.21 33.93
N ALA A 141 -0.39 -10.46 33.77
CA ALA A 141 -0.28 -11.19 32.51
C ALA A 141 -1.65 -11.81 32.15
N PRO A 142 -2.03 -11.82 30.86
CA PRO A 142 -3.16 -12.61 30.40
C PRO A 142 -2.88 -14.10 30.63
N ILE A 143 -3.95 -14.87 30.80
CA ILE A 143 -3.90 -16.32 31.02
C ILE A 143 -4.51 -17.04 29.81
N GLN A 144 -5.77 -16.78 29.51
CA GLN A 144 -6.49 -17.40 28.39
C GLN A 144 -7.55 -16.45 27.84
N THR A 145 -7.76 -16.49 26.52
CA THR A 145 -8.90 -15.86 25.86
C THR A 145 -10.15 -16.70 26.09
N VAL A 146 -11.17 -16.12 26.73
CA VAL A 146 -12.40 -16.81 27.14
C VAL A 146 -13.66 -16.26 26.46
N GLY A 147 -13.52 -15.19 25.68
CA GLY A 147 -14.65 -14.55 25.03
C GLY A 147 -14.27 -13.40 24.11
N THR A 148 -15.28 -12.61 23.76
CA THR A 148 -15.18 -11.45 22.89
C THR A 148 -15.77 -10.22 23.56
N ILE A 149 -15.20 -9.05 23.30
CA ILE A 149 -15.77 -7.75 23.63
C ILE A 149 -16.35 -7.20 22.34
N THR A 150 -17.64 -6.92 22.37
CA THR A 150 -18.42 -6.47 21.21
C THR A 150 -18.88 -5.03 21.31
N GLN A 151 -18.79 -4.43 22.50
CA GLN A 151 -19.20 -3.07 22.78
C GLN A 151 -18.16 -2.37 23.64
N ASP A 152 -17.84 -1.13 23.29
CA ASP A 152 -16.98 -0.25 24.05
C ASP A 152 -17.52 1.17 23.99
N ARG A 153 -18.12 1.62 25.09
CA ARG A 153 -18.88 2.87 25.18
C ARG A 153 -18.53 3.60 26.47
N GLY A 154 -19.04 4.81 26.63
CA GLY A 154 -18.72 5.65 27.80
C GLY A 154 -18.97 5.03 29.18
N ALA A 155 -19.83 4.01 29.31
CA ALA A 155 -20.07 3.32 30.58
C ALA A 155 -19.10 2.16 30.87
N GLY A 156 -18.38 1.66 29.86
CA GLY A 156 -17.63 0.41 29.98
C GLY A 156 -17.54 -0.37 28.68
N VAL A 157 -16.90 -1.53 28.80
CA VAL A 157 -16.86 -2.56 27.76
C VAL A 157 -17.90 -3.64 28.04
N GLY A 158 -18.49 -4.20 26.99
CA GLY A 158 -19.50 -5.26 27.07
C GLY A 158 -19.21 -6.37 26.07
N GLY A 159 -19.41 -7.61 26.50
CA GLY A 159 -18.99 -8.77 25.72
C GLY A 159 -19.69 -10.08 26.06
N HIS A 160 -19.24 -11.15 25.41
CA HIS A 160 -19.79 -12.47 25.51
C HIS A 160 -18.70 -13.51 25.83
N LEU A 161 -18.94 -14.35 26.83
CA LEU A 161 -18.13 -15.51 27.18
C LEU A 161 -18.43 -16.68 26.23
N GLY A 162 -17.42 -17.52 25.96
CA GLY A 162 -17.54 -18.73 25.14
C GLY A 162 -17.66 -18.47 23.63
N ARG A 163 -17.61 -17.21 23.20
CA ARG A 163 -17.53 -16.80 21.80
C ARG A 163 -16.23 -16.06 21.58
N LEU A 164 -15.35 -16.58 20.75
CA LEU A 164 -14.11 -15.90 20.38
C LEU A 164 -14.39 -14.83 19.31
N PRO A 165 -13.64 -13.70 19.31
CA PRO A 165 -13.70 -12.72 18.24
C PRO A 165 -13.07 -13.27 16.96
N ASP A 166 -13.31 -12.59 15.84
CA ASP A 166 -12.56 -12.82 14.62
C ASP A 166 -11.14 -12.25 14.81
N THR A 167 -10.10 -13.02 14.50
CA THR A 167 -8.69 -12.63 14.63
C THR A 167 -7.97 -12.79 13.30
N ILE A 168 -6.82 -12.13 13.18
CA ILE A 168 -5.91 -12.28 12.06
C ILE A 168 -4.69 -13.04 12.53
N ASP A 169 -4.45 -14.18 11.90
CA ASP A 169 -3.26 -15.00 12.17
C ASP A 169 -2.06 -14.40 11.42
N LEU A 170 -1.13 -13.82 12.17
CA LEU A 170 0.15 -13.32 11.66
C LEU A 170 1.23 -14.38 11.83
N HIS A 171 1.82 -14.82 10.71
CA HIS A 171 3.02 -15.66 10.71
C HIS A 171 4.16 -14.95 9.99
N VAL A 172 5.26 -14.71 10.70
CA VAL A 172 6.46 -14.07 10.15
C VAL A 172 7.62 -15.05 10.20
N LYS A 173 8.08 -15.47 9.03
CA LYS A 173 9.23 -16.37 8.86
C LYS A 173 10.37 -15.62 8.20
N VAL A 174 11.49 -15.50 8.90
CA VAL A 174 12.64 -14.73 8.43
C VAL A 174 13.87 -15.63 8.41
N THR A 175 14.52 -15.66 7.25
CA THR A 175 15.79 -16.37 7.06
C THR A 175 16.90 -15.36 6.81
N ASP A 176 17.83 -15.25 7.75
CA ASP A 176 19.07 -14.51 7.56
C ASP A 176 20.08 -15.42 6.85
N ARG A 177 20.43 -15.07 5.61
CA ARG A 177 21.35 -15.84 4.77
C ARG A 177 22.81 -15.69 5.17
N ASN A 178 23.17 -14.62 5.89
CA ASN A 178 24.53 -14.44 6.41
C ASN A 178 24.79 -15.34 7.60
N LEU A 179 23.81 -15.46 8.51
CA LEU A 179 23.88 -16.31 9.69
C LEU A 179 23.46 -17.75 9.41
N GLY A 180 22.71 -18.00 8.32
CA GLY A 180 22.16 -19.31 7.99
C GLY A 180 21.06 -19.74 8.97
N THR A 181 20.41 -18.77 9.63
CA THR A 181 19.40 -19.00 10.66
C THR A 181 18.01 -18.63 10.16
N THR A 182 17.02 -19.42 10.52
CA THR A 182 15.60 -19.09 10.31
C THR A 182 14.94 -18.94 11.67
N LYS A 183 14.20 -17.85 11.87
CA LYS A 183 13.33 -17.65 13.02
C LYS A 183 11.90 -17.41 12.53
N GLU A 184 10.96 -17.75 13.39
CA GLU A 184 9.54 -17.58 13.15
C GLU A 184 8.91 -16.82 14.33
N LEU A 185 7.91 -16.01 14.04
CA LEU A 185 7.07 -15.32 15.00
C LEU A 185 5.60 -15.57 14.62
N GLN A 186 4.80 -15.96 15.62
CA GLN A 186 3.36 -16.18 15.50
C GLN A 186 2.60 -15.27 16.44
N ALA A 187 1.57 -14.61 15.91
CA ALA A 187 0.68 -13.79 16.71
C ALA A 187 -0.76 -13.82 16.17
N GLU A 188 -1.74 -13.77 17.06
CA GLU A 188 -3.14 -13.54 16.74
C GLU A 188 -3.48 -12.08 17.04
N ILE A 189 -3.96 -11.35 16.03
CA ILE A 189 -4.25 -9.91 16.13
C ILE A 189 -5.77 -9.72 16.10
N ALA A 190 -6.30 -8.90 17.01
CA ALA A 190 -7.70 -8.52 17.00
C ALA A 190 -8.04 -7.83 15.66
N ASN A 191 -9.06 -8.35 14.96
CA ASN A 191 -9.52 -7.76 13.70
C ASN A 191 -10.38 -6.52 13.99
N GLU A 192 -9.71 -5.41 14.35
CA GLU A 192 -10.31 -4.09 14.61
C GLU A 192 -9.71 -3.06 13.63
N PRO A 193 -10.48 -2.60 12.62
CA PRO A 193 -9.96 -1.76 11.54
C PRO A 193 -9.20 -0.51 12.00
N GLY A 194 -9.63 0.09 13.12
CA GLY A 194 -9.00 1.29 13.67
C GLY A 194 -7.61 1.07 14.28
N LEU A 195 -7.23 -0.16 14.62
CA LEU A 195 -5.94 -0.47 15.26
C LEU A 195 -5.09 -1.43 14.41
N LEU A 196 -5.71 -2.09 13.43
CA LEU A 196 -5.14 -3.18 12.67
C LEU A 196 -3.75 -2.85 12.08
N LEU A 197 -3.63 -1.70 11.41
CA LEU A 197 -2.38 -1.32 10.75
C LEU A 197 -1.23 -1.15 11.76
N SER A 198 -1.49 -0.47 12.89
CA SER A 198 -0.51 -0.29 13.98
C SER A 198 -0.05 -1.63 14.56
N LEU A 199 -1.00 -2.54 14.84
CA LEU A 199 -0.72 -3.84 15.45
C LEU A 199 0.08 -4.74 14.50
N VAL A 200 -0.33 -4.82 13.22
CA VAL A 200 0.35 -5.61 12.20
C VAL A 200 1.74 -5.06 11.91
N SER A 201 1.88 -3.74 11.74
CA SER A 201 3.18 -3.10 11.45
C SER A 201 4.22 -3.42 12.51
N SER A 202 3.88 -3.17 13.78
CA SER A 202 4.81 -3.39 14.89
C SER A 202 5.12 -4.86 15.14
N ALA A 203 4.13 -5.76 15.00
CA ALA A 203 4.35 -7.20 15.15
C ALA A 203 5.18 -7.78 13.99
N ALA A 204 4.93 -7.35 12.75
CA ALA A 204 5.71 -7.74 11.59
C ALA A 204 7.15 -7.22 11.67
N LEU A 205 7.35 -5.96 12.08
CA LEU A 205 8.68 -5.41 12.29
C LEU A 205 9.43 -6.20 13.36
N GLN A 206 8.78 -6.52 14.49
CA GLN A 206 9.36 -7.35 15.53
C GLN A 206 9.83 -8.71 14.98
N GLY A 207 9.05 -9.34 14.11
CA GLY A 207 9.42 -10.61 13.47
C GLY A 207 10.65 -10.49 12.57
N LEU A 208 10.73 -9.44 11.74
CA LEU A 208 11.90 -9.16 10.90
C LEU A 208 13.15 -8.87 11.74
N ASP A 209 13.06 -7.96 12.71
CA ASP A 209 14.18 -7.57 13.57
C ASP A 209 14.70 -8.76 14.40
N GLN A 210 13.80 -9.57 14.95
CA GLN A 210 14.18 -10.79 15.67
C GLN A 210 14.86 -11.78 14.72
N GLY A 211 14.36 -11.92 13.50
CA GLY A 211 14.87 -12.83 12.49
C GLY A 211 16.29 -12.54 12.03
N ILE A 212 16.60 -11.27 11.78
CA ILE A 212 17.94 -10.84 11.33
C ILE A 212 18.90 -10.48 12.47
N ASP A 213 18.39 -10.32 13.69
CA ASP A 213 19.15 -10.04 14.91
C ASP A 213 20.05 -8.79 14.82
N ARG A 214 19.61 -7.78 14.05
CA ARG A 214 20.30 -6.50 13.87
C ARG A 214 19.38 -5.46 13.26
N ILE A 215 19.78 -4.19 13.34
CA ILE A 215 19.24 -3.10 12.53
C ILE A 215 20.37 -2.66 11.60
N GLY A 216 20.14 -2.63 10.29
CA GLY A 216 21.20 -2.28 9.37
C GLY A 216 20.88 -2.46 7.89
N PRO A 217 21.87 -2.16 7.03
CA PRO A 217 21.74 -2.33 5.58
C PRO A 217 21.50 -3.78 5.19
N GLY A 218 20.88 -3.96 4.04
CA GLY A 218 20.79 -5.26 3.40
C GLY A 218 19.87 -5.27 2.21
N THR A 219 19.77 -6.44 1.61
CA THR A 219 18.77 -6.78 0.62
C THR A 219 17.85 -7.86 1.19
N SER A 220 16.54 -7.70 0.99
CA SER A 220 15.51 -8.61 1.44
C SER A 220 14.65 -9.01 0.27
N ARG A 221 14.43 -10.31 0.06
CA ARG A 221 13.32 -10.80 -0.77
C ARG A 221 12.20 -11.20 0.17
N ILE A 222 11.06 -10.53 0.05
CA ILE A 222 9.90 -10.74 0.90
C ILE A 222 8.73 -11.24 0.04
N ILE A 223 8.10 -12.30 0.52
CA ILE A 223 6.87 -12.84 -0.02
C ILE A 223 5.83 -12.69 1.06
N PHE A 224 4.75 -11.98 0.78
CA PHE A 224 3.61 -11.91 1.68
C PHE A 224 2.35 -12.47 1.03
N LYS A 225 1.52 -13.10 1.84
CA LYS A 225 0.24 -13.66 1.46
C LYS A 225 -0.83 -13.19 2.43
N ILE A 226 -1.88 -12.57 1.89
CA ILE A 226 -3.05 -12.12 2.64
C ILE A 226 -4.25 -12.97 2.20
N THR A 227 -4.97 -13.52 3.16
CA THR A 227 -6.25 -14.22 2.96
C THR A 227 -7.32 -13.62 3.83
N GLY A 228 -8.56 -13.67 3.35
CA GLY A 228 -9.69 -13.11 4.06
C GLY A 228 -10.99 -13.23 3.28
N ASP A 229 -12.10 -13.10 3.99
CA ASP A 229 -13.43 -12.97 3.42
C ASP A 229 -13.57 -11.63 2.67
N GLY A 230 -14.24 -11.68 1.51
CA GLY A 230 -14.38 -10.55 0.59
C GLY A 230 -13.29 -10.50 -0.48
N LEU A 231 -12.20 -11.26 -0.34
CA LEU A 231 -11.20 -11.37 -1.41
C LEU A 231 -11.62 -12.43 -2.44
N SER A 232 -11.43 -12.15 -3.73
CA SER A 232 -11.67 -13.13 -4.81
C SER A 232 -10.65 -14.28 -4.83
N GLY A 233 -9.55 -14.11 -4.11
CA GLY A 233 -8.50 -15.09 -3.90
C GLY A 233 -7.39 -14.54 -2.99
N PRO A 234 -6.39 -15.37 -2.62
CA PRO A 234 -5.26 -14.90 -1.83
C PRO A 234 -4.46 -13.84 -2.58
N ILE A 235 -4.13 -12.73 -1.91
CA ILE A 235 -3.20 -11.74 -2.43
C ILE A 235 -1.80 -12.25 -2.13
N VAL A 236 -1.02 -12.53 -3.17
CA VAL A 236 0.37 -12.98 -3.02
C VAL A 236 1.28 -12.03 -3.78
N ARG A 237 2.23 -11.45 -3.06
CA ARG A 237 3.25 -10.55 -3.61
C ARG A 237 4.63 -11.11 -3.26
N ASP A 238 5.53 -11.06 -4.23
CA ASP A 238 6.93 -11.47 -4.11
C ASP A 238 7.75 -10.30 -4.65
N ASN A 239 8.48 -9.63 -3.77
CA ASN A 239 9.24 -8.44 -4.09
C ASN A 239 10.59 -8.43 -3.37
N MET A 240 11.49 -7.56 -3.80
CA MET A 240 12.86 -7.47 -3.32
C MET A 240 13.20 -6.03 -2.98
N PHE A 241 13.71 -5.79 -1.79
CA PHE A 241 14.03 -4.46 -1.29
C PHE A 241 15.51 -4.37 -0.99
N TYR A 242 16.08 -3.19 -1.16
CA TYR A 242 17.41 -2.87 -0.65
C TYR A 242 17.31 -1.56 0.12
N ASN A 243 17.97 -1.51 1.27
CA ASN A 243 18.17 -0.27 1.98
C ASN A 243 19.56 -0.24 2.61
N SER A 244 20.18 0.94 2.65
CA SER A 244 21.52 1.13 3.21
C SER A 244 21.56 1.37 4.72
N LEU A 245 20.40 1.56 5.34
CA LEU A 245 20.26 1.87 6.77
C LEU A 245 19.42 0.80 7.48
N ASP A 246 18.28 0.46 6.90
CA ASP A 246 17.27 -0.34 7.58
C ASP A 246 16.47 -1.20 6.60
N ILE A 247 16.91 -2.44 6.43
CA ILE A 247 16.21 -3.36 5.53
C ILE A 247 14.90 -3.90 6.12
N SER A 248 14.76 -4.00 7.44
CA SER A 248 13.55 -4.54 8.08
C SER A 248 12.34 -3.67 7.78
N ALA A 249 12.44 -2.37 8.05
CA ALA A 249 11.30 -1.46 7.89
C ALA A 249 10.90 -1.29 6.41
N VAL A 250 11.88 -1.10 5.51
CA VAL A 250 11.60 -0.92 4.08
C VAL A 250 10.98 -2.17 3.46
N SER A 251 11.29 -3.36 3.96
CA SER A 251 10.68 -4.60 3.45
C SER A 251 9.17 -4.69 3.68
N LEU A 252 8.63 -3.98 4.68
CA LEU A 252 7.21 -4.05 5.05
C LEU A 252 6.33 -3.01 4.34
N VAL A 253 6.93 -2.01 3.71
CA VAL A 253 6.22 -0.86 3.11
C VAL A 253 5.10 -1.31 2.16
N GLU A 254 5.40 -2.17 1.19
CA GLU A 254 4.41 -2.62 0.21
C GLU A 254 3.26 -3.41 0.86
N LEU A 255 3.56 -4.18 1.89
CA LEU A 255 2.54 -4.91 2.66
C LEU A 255 1.61 -3.92 3.37
N LEU A 256 2.18 -2.91 4.05
CA LEU A 256 1.41 -1.92 4.80
C LEU A 256 0.54 -1.06 3.88
N GLU A 257 1.07 -0.64 2.72
CA GLU A 257 0.29 0.04 1.67
C GLU A 257 -0.86 -0.85 1.18
N THR A 258 -0.59 -2.13 0.93
CA THR A 258 -1.62 -3.11 0.52
C THR A 258 -2.71 -3.23 1.57
N LEU A 259 -2.33 -3.38 2.85
CA LEU A 259 -3.29 -3.46 3.95
C LEU A 259 -4.10 -2.18 4.11
N GLN A 260 -3.46 -1.00 3.97
CA GLN A 260 -4.14 0.28 4.05
C GLN A 260 -5.19 0.43 2.94
N LEU A 261 -4.87 0.01 1.71
CA LEU A 261 -5.81 -0.01 0.59
C LEU A 261 -6.98 -0.96 0.84
N LEU A 262 -6.73 -2.15 1.39
CA LEU A 262 -7.78 -3.12 1.69
C LEU A 262 -8.70 -2.64 2.82
N VAL A 263 -8.15 -2.08 3.90
CA VAL A 263 -8.93 -1.65 5.08
C VAL A 263 -9.75 -0.39 4.78
N ASN A 264 -9.20 0.55 4.00
CA ASN A 264 -9.84 1.84 3.71
C ASN A 264 -10.56 1.87 2.35
N ASN A 265 -10.77 0.73 1.70
CA ASN A 265 -11.48 0.69 0.42
C ASN A 265 -12.95 1.11 0.58
N GLU A 266 -13.51 1.77 -0.42
CA GLU A 266 -14.89 2.28 -0.41
C GLU A 266 -15.93 1.29 -0.97
N PHE A 267 -15.47 0.17 -1.55
CA PHE A 267 -16.32 -0.73 -2.32
C PHE A 267 -17.01 -1.78 -1.45
N GLN A 268 -16.27 -2.39 -0.52
CA GLN A 268 -16.78 -3.46 0.34
C GLN A 268 -15.94 -3.67 1.61
N GLU A 269 -16.56 -4.29 2.62
CA GLU A 269 -15.83 -4.72 3.82
C GLU A 269 -14.96 -5.95 3.50
N VAL A 270 -13.68 -5.89 3.86
CA VAL A 270 -12.74 -7.01 3.74
C VAL A 270 -12.37 -7.46 5.14
N LYS A 271 -12.62 -8.73 5.46
CA LYS A 271 -12.23 -9.31 6.75
C LYS A 271 -11.01 -10.18 6.55
N LEU A 272 -9.87 -9.74 7.05
CA LEU A 272 -8.64 -10.51 6.98
C LEU A 272 -8.70 -11.70 7.94
N ASP A 273 -8.22 -12.86 7.49
CA ASP A 273 -8.13 -14.08 8.28
C ASP A 273 -6.68 -14.40 8.64
N ALA A 274 -5.76 -14.24 7.68
CA ALA A 274 -4.36 -14.55 7.89
C ALA A 274 -3.43 -13.67 7.04
N LEU A 275 -2.25 -13.41 7.61
CA LEU A 275 -1.13 -12.71 7.00
C LEU A 275 0.13 -13.55 7.20
N GLU A 276 0.63 -14.15 6.12
CA GLU A 276 1.87 -14.89 6.11
C GLU A 276 2.97 -14.03 5.47
N ILE A 277 4.11 -13.86 6.14
CA ILE A 277 5.27 -13.10 5.68
C ILE A 277 6.48 -14.02 5.68
N THR A 278 7.08 -14.25 4.52
CA THR A 278 8.34 -14.98 4.37
C THR A 278 9.42 -14.05 3.82
N ALA A 279 10.43 -13.75 4.62
CA ALA A 279 11.55 -12.89 4.23
C ALA A 279 12.87 -13.67 4.17
N GLN A 280 13.65 -13.42 3.13
CA GLN A 280 15.03 -13.88 2.99
C GLN A 280 15.94 -12.67 2.91
N VAL A 281 16.74 -12.46 3.96
CA VAL A 281 17.55 -11.25 4.12
C VAL A 281 19.03 -11.58 4.01
N GLU A 282 19.78 -10.71 3.33
CA GLU A 282 21.24 -10.75 3.25
C GLU A 282 21.84 -9.33 3.38
N GLN A 283 23.06 -9.23 3.93
CA GLN A 283 23.80 -7.97 4.07
C GLN A 283 24.33 -7.44 2.74
N GLU A 284 24.48 -8.32 1.75
CA GLU A 284 25.01 -7.96 0.44
C GLU A 284 24.06 -6.99 -0.28
N ARG A 285 24.59 -5.87 -0.78
CA ARG A 285 23.85 -4.97 -1.66
C ARG A 285 23.65 -5.65 -3.01
N ARG A 286 22.43 -6.11 -3.29
CA ARG A 286 22.05 -6.63 -4.62
C ARG A 286 21.18 -5.64 -5.37
N THR A 287 21.80 -4.55 -5.81
CA THR A 287 21.18 -3.59 -6.72
C THR A 287 21.88 -3.59 -8.07
N ALA A 288 21.18 -3.18 -9.12
CA ALA A 288 21.75 -2.95 -10.44
C ALA A 288 21.16 -1.68 -11.06
N VAL A 289 22.00 -0.85 -11.66
CA VAL A 289 21.57 0.38 -12.33
C VAL A 289 21.39 0.13 -13.82
N ILE A 290 20.30 0.62 -14.40
CA ILE A 290 20.11 0.64 -15.86
C ILE A 290 21.04 1.70 -16.44
N GLU A 291 21.98 1.28 -17.30
CA GLU A 291 22.91 2.23 -17.94
C GLU A 291 22.43 2.67 -19.32
N LYS A 292 21.84 1.75 -20.07
CA LYS A 292 21.42 1.98 -21.45
C LYS A 292 20.37 0.95 -21.85
N ALA A 293 19.39 1.38 -22.64
CA ALA A 293 18.54 0.50 -23.43
C ALA A 293 18.76 0.82 -24.91
N THR A 294 18.81 -0.20 -25.76
CA THR A 294 19.00 -0.01 -27.21
C THR A 294 18.16 -1.04 -27.97
N PRO A 295 17.26 -0.60 -28.85
CA PRO A 295 16.50 -1.52 -29.69
C PRO A 295 17.42 -2.14 -30.75
N THR A 296 17.15 -3.37 -31.16
CA THR A 296 17.90 -4.05 -32.22
C THR A 296 17.65 -3.44 -33.60
N VAL A 297 16.52 -2.75 -33.76
CA VAL A 297 16.10 -2.05 -34.98
C VAL A 297 15.77 -0.60 -34.64
N ALA A 298 16.04 0.31 -35.59
CA ALA A 298 15.64 1.72 -35.46
C ALA A 298 14.19 1.96 -35.89
N GLU A 299 13.66 1.06 -36.72
CA GLU A 299 12.34 1.13 -37.32
C GLU A 299 11.62 -0.21 -37.15
N ALA A 300 10.34 -0.17 -36.80
CA ALA A 300 9.48 -1.32 -36.56
C ALA A 300 8.14 -1.15 -37.28
N HIS A 301 7.44 -2.24 -37.57
CA HIS A 301 6.11 -2.23 -38.16
C HIS A 301 5.05 -2.57 -37.11
N ALA A 302 3.80 -2.23 -37.40
CA ALA A 302 2.67 -2.66 -36.59
C ALA A 302 2.61 -4.21 -36.55
N GLY A 303 2.46 -4.78 -35.34
CA GLY A 303 2.51 -6.23 -35.12
C GLY A 303 3.91 -6.80 -34.83
N ASP A 304 4.98 -6.02 -34.97
CA ASP A 304 6.35 -6.50 -34.73
C ASP A 304 6.63 -6.76 -33.24
N LEU A 305 7.58 -7.67 -32.99
CA LEU A 305 8.20 -7.90 -31.69
C LEU A 305 9.64 -7.39 -31.74
N VAL A 306 9.89 -6.21 -31.16
CA VAL A 306 11.21 -5.59 -31.15
C VAL A 306 12.01 -6.07 -29.96
N ASP A 307 13.18 -6.67 -30.21
CA ASP A 307 14.14 -7.00 -29.16
C ASP A 307 14.86 -5.71 -28.70
N VAL A 308 14.88 -5.50 -27.39
CA VAL A 308 15.53 -4.34 -26.74
C VAL A 308 16.61 -4.85 -25.79
N GLU A 309 17.85 -4.49 -26.09
CA GLU A 309 19.01 -4.79 -25.26
C GLU A 309 19.13 -3.76 -24.13
N VAL A 310 18.89 -4.20 -22.90
CA VAL A 310 19.03 -3.39 -21.69
C VAL A 310 20.31 -3.79 -20.97
N VAL A 311 21.27 -2.85 -20.92
CA VAL A 311 22.53 -3.02 -20.21
C VAL A 311 22.35 -2.54 -18.77
N ILE A 312 22.48 -3.47 -17.83
CA ILE A 312 22.46 -3.19 -16.39
C ILE A 312 23.86 -3.35 -15.81
N ARG A 313 24.20 -2.51 -14.83
CA ARG A 313 25.42 -2.64 -14.04
C ARG A 313 25.07 -3.00 -12.59
N PRO A 314 25.25 -4.26 -12.16
CA PRO A 314 25.20 -4.64 -10.76
C PRO A 314 26.19 -3.84 -9.92
N TYR A 315 25.85 -3.56 -8.67
CA TYR A 315 26.73 -2.84 -7.75
C TYR A 315 28.09 -3.55 -7.61
N ARG A 316 29.17 -2.87 -8.02
CA ARG A 316 30.56 -3.42 -8.08
C ARG A 316 30.70 -4.70 -8.94
N GLY A 317 29.72 -4.99 -9.79
CA GLY A 317 29.74 -6.13 -10.71
C GLY A 317 30.13 -5.73 -12.14
N GLN A 318 30.24 -6.75 -13.00
CA GLN A 318 30.39 -6.56 -14.44
C GLN A 318 29.03 -6.25 -15.07
N ARG A 319 29.05 -5.51 -16.19
CA ARG A 319 27.84 -5.24 -16.98
C ARG A 319 27.18 -6.53 -17.42
N GLU A 320 25.86 -6.59 -17.31
CA GLU A 320 25.02 -7.65 -17.85
C GLU A 320 24.07 -7.06 -18.89
N THR A 321 23.87 -7.76 -20.00
CA THR A 321 22.84 -7.41 -20.98
C THR A 321 21.63 -8.31 -20.77
N LYS A 322 20.44 -7.71 -20.70
CA LYS A 322 19.14 -8.39 -20.70
C LYS A 322 18.41 -8.02 -21.97
N ILE A 323 17.64 -8.97 -22.52
CA ILE A 323 16.85 -8.75 -23.72
C ILE A 323 15.39 -8.77 -23.29
N LEU A 324 14.67 -7.68 -23.56
CA LEU A 324 13.22 -7.60 -23.41
C LEU A 324 12.59 -7.52 -24.80
N ARG A 325 11.42 -8.13 -24.96
CA ARG A 325 10.67 -8.10 -26.23
C ARG A 325 9.53 -7.12 -26.12
N LEU A 326 9.57 -6.06 -26.90
CA LEU A 326 8.52 -5.05 -26.96
C LEU A 326 7.51 -5.41 -28.07
N PRO A 327 6.26 -5.76 -27.76
CA PRO A 327 5.23 -5.94 -28.76
C PRO A 327 4.75 -4.57 -29.26
N ILE A 328 4.70 -4.41 -30.57
CA ILE A 328 4.05 -3.26 -31.23
C ILE A 328 2.64 -3.71 -31.64
N PRO A 329 1.56 -3.10 -31.12
CA PRO A 329 0.20 -3.45 -31.52
C PRO A 329 -0.02 -3.33 -33.03
N GLU A 330 -0.88 -4.17 -33.59
CA GLU A 330 -1.29 -4.09 -35.01
C GLU A 330 -1.98 -2.77 -35.35
N THR A 331 -2.55 -2.10 -34.34
CA THR A 331 -3.22 -0.81 -34.45
C THR A 331 -2.27 0.39 -34.32
N ALA A 332 -0.97 0.17 -34.16
CA ALA A 332 -0.01 1.25 -33.94
C ALA A 332 0.15 2.10 -35.21
N GLN A 333 0.04 3.42 -35.04
CA GLN A 333 0.16 4.37 -36.14
C GLN A 333 1.63 4.69 -36.49
N PRO A 334 1.92 5.09 -37.73
CA PRO A 334 3.26 5.51 -38.12
C PRO A 334 3.70 6.76 -37.34
N GLY A 335 4.93 6.76 -36.84
CA GLY A 335 5.46 7.85 -36.02
C GLY A 335 6.53 7.40 -35.03
N ALA A 336 7.20 8.36 -34.39
CA ALA A 336 8.18 8.06 -33.35
C ALA A 336 7.46 7.73 -32.03
N ILE A 337 7.77 6.58 -31.44
CA ILE A 337 7.35 6.23 -30.08
C ILE A 337 8.52 6.41 -29.11
N HIS A 338 8.24 7.04 -27.97
CA HIS A 338 9.18 7.14 -26.87
C HIS A 338 8.97 5.98 -25.92
N VAL A 339 9.96 5.10 -25.82
CA VAL A 339 9.94 3.95 -24.92
C VAL A 339 10.75 4.26 -23.68
N THR A 340 10.15 4.07 -22.51
CA THR A 340 10.80 4.23 -21.21
C THR A 340 11.18 2.87 -20.65
N VAL A 341 12.41 2.73 -20.18
CA VAL A 341 12.91 1.56 -19.46
C VAL A 341 13.34 1.99 -18.07
N ARG A 342 12.68 1.47 -17.03
CA ARG A 342 12.91 1.83 -15.63
C ARG A 342 12.95 0.60 -14.73
N GLY A 343 13.48 0.76 -13.51
CA GLY A 343 13.27 -0.23 -12.45
C GLY A 343 11.83 -0.20 -11.95
N GLY A 344 11.26 -1.36 -11.62
CA GLY A 344 9.87 -1.45 -11.15
C GLY A 344 9.61 -0.78 -9.79
N GLY A 345 10.66 -0.39 -9.07
CA GLY A 345 10.54 0.42 -7.85
C GLY A 345 10.38 1.93 -8.08
N LEU A 346 10.62 2.43 -9.29
CA LEU A 346 10.35 3.82 -9.68
C LEU A 346 8.82 3.99 -9.76
N GLY A 347 8.23 4.61 -8.73
CA GLY A 347 6.78 4.74 -8.53
C GLY A 347 6.31 4.36 -7.12
N TYR A 348 7.18 3.83 -6.26
CA TYR A 348 6.90 3.78 -4.82
C TYR A 348 7.14 5.17 -4.21
N PRO A 349 6.26 5.67 -3.32
CA PRO A 349 6.45 6.97 -2.65
C PRO A 349 7.75 7.07 -1.84
N TYR A 350 8.43 5.94 -1.61
CA TYR A 350 9.69 5.84 -0.89
C TYR A 350 10.91 5.63 -1.81
N SER A 351 10.77 5.80 -3.12
CA SER A 351 11.92 5.81 -4.03
C SER A 351 12.97 6.86 -3.63
N ASP A 352 12.56 7.89 -2.88
CA ASP A 352 13.41 8.97 -2.39
C ASP A 352 14.14 8.62 -1.08
N LEU A 353 13.84 7.47 -0.45
CA LEU A 353 14.66 6.91 0.65
C LEU A 353 15.94 6.24 0.15
N VAL A 354 16.18 6.24 -1.17
CA VAL A 354 17.46 5.85 -1.76
C VAL A 354 18.44 7.01 -1.59
N PRO A 355 19.60 6.85 -0.89
CA PRO A 355 20.47 7.96 -0.49
C PRO A 355 21.15 8.74 -1.64
N PHE A 356 20.83 8.47 -2.90
CA PHE A 356 21.57 8.97 -4.06
C PHE A 356 20.80 9.96 -4.94
N HIS A 357 19.60 10.40 -4.56
CA HIS A 357 18.99 11.59 -5.14
C HIS A 357 19.16 12.78 -4.19
N GLU A 358 20.22 13.56 -4.43
CA GLU A 358 20.30 14.94 -3.96
C GLU A 358 19.28 15.76 -4.76
N GLU A 359 18.06 15.90 -4.26
CA GLU A 359 17.20 17.05 -4.58
C GLU A 359 16.15 17.21 -3.47
N GLY A 360 16.30 18.28 -2.68
CA GLY A 360 15.27 18.81 -1.77
C GLY A 360 14.81 17.90 -0.63
N LYS A 361 15.55 17.84 0.48
CA LYS A 361 14.99 17.36 1.75
C LYS A 361 13.84 18.27 2.21
N GLU A 362 12.61 17.79 2.14
CA GLU A 362 11.59 18.19 3.10
C GLU A 362 11.88 17.45 4.42
N ASP A 363 11.89 18.20 5.53
CA ASP A 363 12.07 17.69 6.88
C ASP A 363 10.79 16.96 7.36
N GLY A 364 10.41 15.89 6.68
CA GLY A 364 9.37 14.94 7.11
C GLY A 364 9.98 13.69 7.74
N ASP A 365 9.29 13.07 8.69
CA ASP A 365 9.69 11.76 9.20
C ASP A 365 9.67 10.75 8.03
N PRO A 366 10.77 10.05 7.71
CA PRO A 366 10.80 9.10 6.59
C PRO A 366 9.79 7.93 6.70
N PHE A 367 9.07 7.82 7.82
CA PHE A 367 8.01 6.83 8.06
C PHE A 367 6.59 7.41 8.17
N GLU A 368 6.37 8.71 7.95
CA GLU A 368 5.01 9.22 7.77
C GLU A 368 4.48 8.76 6.41
N LEU A 369 3.73 7.65 6.43
CA LEU A 369 2.78 7.30 5.39
C LEU A 369 1.75 8.43 5.32
N GLU A 370 1.97 9.43 4.45
CA GLU A 370 0.88 10.32 4.04
C GLU A 370 -0.31 9.44 3.64
N SER A 371 -1.50 9.83 4.07
CA SER A 371 -2.73 9.07 3.86
C SER A 371 -3.03 8.99 2.36
N MET A 372 -2.44 8.00 1.68
CA MET A 372 -2.72 7.73 0.29
C MET A 372 -4.13 7.17 0.19
N GLY A 373 -5.03 7.99 -0.37
CA GLY A 373 -6.24 7.48 -0.97
C GLY A 373 -5.89 6.45 -2.07
N PRO A 374 -6.83 5.56 -2.44
CA PRO A 374 -6.58 4.60 -3.50
C PRO A 374 -6.05 5.31 -4.75
N PRO A 375 -5.18 4.65 -5.56
CA PRO A 375 -4.80 5.20 -6.85
C PRO A 375 -6.08 5.60 -7.58
N SER A 376 -6.18 6.87 -7.95
CA SER A 376 -7.41 7.64 -8.15
C SER A 376 -8.35 7.19 -9.28
N ASN A 377 -8.13 5.99 -9.82
CA ASN A 377 -8.75 5.50 -11.05
C ASN A 377 -9.38 4.09 -10.90
N ALA A 378 -9.36 3.48 -9.72
CA ALA A 378 -10.08 2.23 -9.49
C ALA A 378 -11.56 2.53 -9.26
N ASP A 379 -12.42 2.00 -10.12
CA ASP A 379 -13.89 2.15 -10.11
C ASP A 379 -14.61 0.89 -9.58
N SER A 380 -13.85 -0.15 -9.20
CA SER A 380 -14.34 -1.35 -8.54
C SER A 380 -13.28 -1.97 -7.62
N PHE A 381 -13.71 -2.83 -6.70
CA PHE A 381 -12.81 -3.57 -5.80
C PHE A 381 -11.88 -4.50 -6.60
N GLU A 382 -12.40 -5.16 -7.62
CA GLU A 382 -11.62 -6.04 -8.50
C GLU A 382 -10.50 -5.28 -9.22
N LYS A 383 -10.77 -4.07 -9.71
CA LYS A 383 -9.76 -3.23 -10.36
C LYS A 383 -8.72 -2.71 -9.37
N LEU A 384 -9.13 -2.38 -8.14
CA LEU A 384 -8.19 -2.04 -7.05
C LEU A 384 -7.26 -3.22 -6.74
N LEU A 385 -7.83 -4.42 -6.62
CA LEU A 385 -7.08 -5.65 -6.37
C LEU A 385 -6.13 -5.96 -7.53
N GLU A 386 -6.59 -5.81 -8.76
CA GLU A 386 -5.80 -6.00 -9.96
C GLU A 386 -4.63 -4.99 -10.01
N THR A 387 -4.85 -3.75 -9.59
CA THR A 387 -3.80 -2.73 -9.46
C THR A 387 -2.73 -3.18 -8.47
N ILE A 388 -3.10 -3.72 -7.31
CA ILE A 388 -2.15 -4.24 -6.31
C ILE A 388 -1.38 -5.44 -6.87
N LEU A 389 -2.07 -6.39 -7.51
CA LEU A 389 -1.48 -7.64 -8.00
C LEU A 389 -0.54 -7.40 -9.19
N LYS A 390 -0.92 -6.53 -10.13
CA LYS A 390 -0.14 -6.17 -11.32
C LYS A 390 0.91 -5.09 -11.07
N ARG A 391 0.94 -4.48 -9.87
CA ARG A 391 1.96 -3.49 -9.51
C ARG A 391 3.35 -4.06 -9.72
N GLU A 392 4.21 -3.24 -10.32
CA GLU A 392 5.57 -3.61 -10.65
C GLU A 392 6.38 -3.90 -9.38
N LYS A 393 7.36 -4.79 -9.54
CA LYS A 393 8.24 -5.19 -8.44
C LYS A 393 9.59 -4.53 -8.60
N ASN A 394 10.21 -4.23 -7.47
CA ASN A 394 11.52 -3.56 -7.40
C ASN A 394 12.63 -4.35 -8.09
N HIS A 395 12.48 -5.67 -8.23
CA HIS A 395 13.46 -6.51 -8.93
C HIS A 395 13.15 -6.73 -10.42
N GLU A 396 12.18 -6.02 -10.98
CA GLU A 396 11.82 -6.07 -12.39
C GLU A 396 12.41 -4.89 -13.16
N ILE A 397 12.85 -5.16 -14.39
CA ILE A 397 13.03 -4.12 -15.41
C ILE A 397 11.67 -3.95 -16.08
N VAL A 398 11.16 -2.73 -16.09
CA VAL A 398 9.88 -2.36 -16.69
C VAL A 398 10.16 -1.55 -17.94
N MET A 399 9.62 -1.99 -19.07
CA MET A 399 9.66 -1.28 -20.33
C MET A 399 8.23 -0.92 -20.70
N GLU A 400 7.97 0.37 -20.91
CA GLU A 400 6.62 0.84 -21.24
C GLU A 400 6.64 2.01 -22.22
N TYR A 401 5.58 2.11 -23.02
CA TYR A 401 5.30 3.25 -23.87
C TYR A 401 3.79 3.41 -24.06
N ILE A 402 3.36 4.62 -24.41
CA ILE A 402 1.96 4.90 -24.75
C ILE A 402 1.87 4.94 -26.28
N PRO A 403 1.11 4.02 -26.91
CA PRO A 403 0.86 4.09 -28.34
C PRO A 403 0.04 5.34 -28.68
N TYR A 404 0.38 6.00 -29.80
CA TYR A 404 -0.43 7.08 -30.34
C TYR A 404 -1.63 6.50 -31.08
N TYR A 405 -2.83 6.83 -30.60
CA TYR A 405 -4.09 6.56 -31.28
C TYR A 405 -4.73 7.91 -31.64
N ASP A 406 -5.18 8.06 -32.89
CA ASP A 406 -5.81 9.31 -33.34
C ASP A 406 -7.25 9.40 -32.83
N THR A 407 -7.44 10.05 -31.68
CA THR A 407 -8.78 10.39 -31.16
C THR A 407 -9.26 11.77 -31.61
N TYR A 408 -8.60 12.42 -32.59
CA TYR A 408 -8.93 13.78 -33.01
C TYR A 408 -9.48 13.87 -34.44
N VAL A 409 -10.54 13.11 -34.73
CA VAL A 409 -11.48 13.53 -35.78
C VAL A 409 -12.64 14.27 -35.11
N LEU A 410 -12.44 15.57 -34.85
CA LEU A 410 -13.58 16.47 -34.66
C LEU A 410 -14.38 16.44 -35.96
N PRO A 411 -15.64 15.97 -35.98
CA PRO A 411 -16.46 16.10 -37.18
C PRO A 411 -16.53 17.59 -37.52
N ALA A 412 -16.24 17.93 -38.77
CA ALA A 412 -16.32 19.30 -39.26
C ALA A 412 -17.68 19.87 -38.86
N ALA A 413 -17.68 21.00 -38.17
CA ALA A 413 -18.90 21.67 -37.74
C ALA A 413 -19.78 21.89 -38.98
N GLU A 414 -20.91 21.19 -39.06
CA GLU A 414 -21.97 21.55 -39.98
C GLU A 414 -22.43 22.96 -39.58
N GLU A 415 -22.26 23.90 -40.51
CA GLU A 415 -22.72 25.28 -40.37
C GLU A 415 -24.22 25.28 -40.08
N ALA A 416 -24.59 25.52 -38.83
CA ALA A 416 -25.99 25.71 -38.45
C ALA A 416 -26.48 27.06 -39.01
N GLU A 417 -27.52 27.02 -39.84
CA GLU A 417 -28.25 28.20 -40.30
C GLU A 417 -28.80 29.01 -39.10
N PRO A 418 -28.83 30.36 -39.17
CA PRO A 418 -29.25 31.17 -38.05
C PRO A 418 -30.77 31.09 -37.83
N PRO A 419 -31.26 31.10 -36.58
CA PRO A 419 -32.69 31.07 -36.31
C PRO A 419 -33.34 32.43 -36.59
N ALA A 420 -34.58 32.38 -37.08
CA ALA A 420 -35.42 33.53 -37.38
C ALA A 420 -35.83 34.31 -36.12
N GLU A 421 -35.83 35.63 -36.24
CA GLU A 421 -36.31 36.58 -35.24
C GLU A 421 -37.81 36.41 -34.96
N THR A 422 -38.20 36.40 -33.68
CA THR A 422 -39.57 36.74 -33.26
C THR A 422 -39.55 37.75 -32.14
N GLU A 423 -40.44 38.71 -32.31
CA GLU A 423 -40.55 40.02 -31.68
C GLU A 423 -40.84 40.00 -30.17
N ALA A 424 -40.43 41.08 -29.52
CA ALA A 424 -40.70 41.42 -28.13
C ALA A 424 -42.13 41.94 -27.94
N GLU A 425 -42.74 41.63 -26.78
CA GLU A 425 -43.74 42.49 -26.16
C GLU A 425 -43.51 42.59 -24.64
N ASP A 426 -43.65 43.82 -24.16
CA ASP A 426 -43.33 44.36 -22.84
C ASP A 426 -44.34 44.00 -21.73
N ALA A 427 -43.86 43.97 -20.47
CA ALA A 427 -44.60 44.53 -19.32
C ALA A 427 -43.70 44.72 -18.08
N GLU A 428 -43.55 45.98 -17.67
CA GLU A 428 -42.89 46.45 -16.45
C GLU A 428 -43.66 46.09 -15.16
N SER A 429 -42.95 45.80 -14.05
CA SER A 429 -42.82 46.70 -12.87
C SER A 429 -42.36 45.99 -11.57
N ALA A 430 -41.33 46.59 -10.95
CA ALA A 430 -41.02 46.78 -9.50
C ALA A 430 -41.18 45.59 -8.51
N SER A 431 -40.30 45.31 -7.53
CA SER A 431 -39.17 46.01 -6.90
C SER A 431 -38.52 45.08 -5.86
N ALA A 432 -37.26 45.40 -5.51
CA ALA A 432 -36.61 45.25 -4.20
C ALA A 432 -35.94 43.90 -3.79
N ASP A 433 -34.61 44.02 -3.68
CA ASP A 433 -33.73 43.56 -2.60
C ASP A 433 -33.19 42.11 -2.56
N GLY A 434 -31.90 42.01 -2.94
CA GLY A 434 -30.76 41.30 -2.32
C GLY A 434 -30.99 39.87 -1.80
N GLU A 435 -30.60 38.82 -2.53
CA GLU A 435 -29.22 38.29 -2.69
C GLU A 435 -28.64 37.76 -1.36
N SER A 436 -28.23 36.50 -1.20
CA SER A 436 -28.25 35.31 -2.05
C SER A 436 -28.16 34.06 -1.15
N ASP A 437 -28.94 33.05 -1.48
CA ASP A 437 -28.90 31.71 -0.90
C ASP A 437 -28.74 30.74 -2.08
N ARG A 438 -27.89 29.73 -1.91
CA ARG A 438 -27.93 28.39 -2.54
C ARG A 438 -28.37 28.27 -4.00
N ILE A 439 -27.42 27.88 -4.86
CA ILE A 439 -27.70 27.17 -6.12
C ILE A 439 -26.58 26.11 -6.24
N GLY A 440 -26.82 24.79 -6.20
CA GLY A 440 -27.87 24.06 -6.90
C GLY A 440 -27.38 23.71 -8.31
N SER A 441 -26.29 22.94 -8.44
CA SER A 441 -25.70 22.60 -9.74
C SER A 441 -26.68 21.74 -10.56
N VAL A 442 -27.31 22.37 -11.53
CA VAL A 442 -28.11 21.72 -12.56
C VAL A 442 -27.16 20.94 -13.47
N ARG A 443 -27.38 19.63 -13.54
CA ARG A 443 -26.82 18.72 -14.55
C ARG A 443 -27.28 19.19 -15.94
N SER A 444 -26.37 19.71 -16.76
CA SER A 444 -26.52 19.70 -18.22
C SER A 444 -25.65 18.58 -18.77
N GLY A 445 -26.31 17.54 -19.30
CA GLY A 445 -25.65 16.39 -19.88
C GLY A 445 -25.04 16.73 -21.24
N THR A 446 -23.73 16.53 -21.33
CA THR A 446 -23.02 16.03 -22.52
C THR A 446 -21.98 15.07 -21.98
N GLY A 447 -22.38 13.80 -21.84
CA GLY A 447 -21.49 12.73 -21.45
C GLY A 447 -20.47 12.50 -22.56
N VAL A 448 -19.27 13.05 -22.40
CA VAL A 448 -18.09 12.58 -23.11
C VAL A 448 -17.69 11.28 -22.42
N SER A 449 -18.07 10.16 -23.02
CA SER A 449 -17.57 8.83 -22.65
C SER A 449 -16.12 8.77 -23.09
N TRP A 450 -15.19 8.95 -22.17
CA TRP A 450 -13.80 8.60 -22.37
C TRP A 450 -13.74 7.08 -22.55
N ASN A 451 -13.50 6.60 -23.78
CA ASN A 451 -13.11 5.21 -23.99
C ASN A 451 -11.74 5.02 -23.29
N GLN A 452 -11.74 4.47 -22.09
CA GLN A 452 -10.53 4.21 -21.30
C GLN A 452 -9.63 3.13 -21.94
N ASP A 453 -10.19 2.28 -22.82
CA ASP A 453 -9.50 1.11 -23.36
C ASP A 453 -8.42 1.43 -24.42
N GLU A 454 -8.44 2.62 -25.04
CA GLU A 454 -7.55 2.97 -26.16
C GLU A 454 -6.31 3.79 -25.74
N THR A 455 -6.01 3.95 -24.45
CA THR A 455 -4.83 4.72 -23.99
C THR A 455 -3.97 3.99 -22.97
N GLU A 456 -4.18 2.68 -22.77
CA GLU A 456 -3.36 1.90 -21.86
C GLU A 456 -1.91 1.77 -22.37
N PRO A 457 -0.90 2.04 -21.53
CA PRO A 457 0.48 1.87 -21.92
C PRO A 457 0.78 0.39 -22.18
N VAL A 458 1.46 0.11 -23.29
CA VAL A 458 2.03 -1.22 -23.54
C VAL A 458 3.18 -1.41 -22.57
N ARG A 459 3.09 -2.42 -21.71
CA ARG A 459 4.05 -2.68 -20.64
C ARG A 459 4.60 -4.10 -20.71
N VAL A 460 5.92 -4.22 -20.57
CA VAL A 460 6.65 -5.49 -20.50
C VAL A 460 7.57 -5.46 -19.28
N THR A 461 7.53 -6.53 -18.48
CA THR A 461 8.39 -6.66 -17.29
C THR A 461 9.34 -7.85 -17.43
N LEU A 462 10.54 -7.73 -16.87
CA LEU A 462 11.53 -8.81 -16.78
C LEU A 462 12.07 -8.91 -15.36
N PRO A 463 11.81 -10.01 -14.63
CA PRO A 463 12.36 -10.20 -13.29
C PRO A 463 13.86 -10.45 -13.31
N THR A 464 14.54 -9.94 -12.29
CA THR A 464 15.99 -10.06 -12.12
C THR A 464 16.34 -10.51 -10.70
N ARG A 465 17.63 -10.79 -10.46
CA ARG A 465 18.17 -11.10 -9.13
C ARG A 465 18.62 -9.87 -8.33
N TYR A 466 18.31 -8.68 -8.84
CA TYR A 466 18.75 -7.40 -8.29
C TYR A 466 17.54 -6.50 -8.10
N VAL A 467 17.62 -5.61 -7.12
CA VAL A 467 16.76 -4.41 -7.10
C VAL A 467 17.24 -3.48 -8.20
N ILE A 468 16.35 -3.12 -9.14
CA ILE A 468 16.70 -2.33 -10.31
C ILE A 468 16.52 -0.84 -10.01
N GLU A 469 17.57 -0.06 -10.27
CA GLU A 469 17.64 1.38 -10.06
C GLU A 469 17.83 2.12 -11.40
N GLY A 470 17.32 3.35 -11.47
CA GLY A 470 17.49 4.23 -12.63
C GLY A 470 16.46 4.01 -13.75
N GLN A 471 16.52 4.91 -14.72
CA GLN A 471 15.67 4.90 -15.90
C GLN A 471 16.43 5.43 -17.11
N THR A 472 15.99 5.02 -18.29
CA THR A 472 16.49 5.51 -19.58
C THR A 472 15.34 5.48 -20.58
N THR A 473 15.44 6.30 -21.62
CA THR A 473 14.47 6.34 -22.71
C THR A 473 15.18 6.19 -24.04
N PHE A 474 14.46 5.68 -25.03
CA PHE A 474 14.91 5.66 -26.42
C PHE A 474 13.71 5.82 -27.35
N GLU A 475 13.99 6.11 -28.62
CA GLU A 475 12.99 6.26 -29.67
C GLU A 475 13.05 5.09 -30.65
N ILE A 476 11.88 4.65 -31.10
CA ILE A 476 11.71 3.76 -32.25
C ILE A 476 10.75 4.45 -33.22
N ALA A 477 11.06 4.42 -34.51
CA ALA A 477 10.12 4.84 -35.55
C ALA A 477 9.20 3.67 -35.94
N ILE A 478 7.90 3.92 -35.98
CA ILE A 478 6.92 3.00 -36.56
C ILE A 478 6.76 3.36 -38.04
N ALA A 479 7.10 2.42 -38.92
CA ALA A 479 6.97 2.58 -40.37
C ALA A 479 5.49 2.63 -40.79
N ALA A 480 5.20 3.39 -41.85
CA ALA A 480 3.92 3.23 -42.54
C ALA A 480 3.93 1.86 -43.21
N GLY A 481 2.92 1.03 -42.90
CA GLY A 481 2.75 -0.24 -43.63
C GLY A 481 2.64 0.06 -45.12
N ASP A 482 3.25 -0.80 -45.95
CA ASP A 482 3.13 -0.77 -47.41
C ASP A 482 1.65 -0.97 -47.82
N GLY A 483 0.87 0.10 -47.69
CA GLY A 483 -0.49 0.20 -48.19
C GLY A 483 -0.39 0.49 -49.67
N ALA A 484 -0.55 -0.56 -50.47
CA ALA A 484 -0.92 -0.54 -51.88
C ALA A 484 -0.36 0.64 -52.68
N GLU A 485 0.72 0.41 -53.44
CA GLU A 485 0.88 1.08 -54.71
C GLU A 485 -0.41 0.85 -55.51
N GLU A 486 -1.36 1.79 -55.44
CA GLU A 486 -2.34 1.97 -56.49
C GLU A 486 -1.53 2.19 -57.76
N SER A 487 -1.49 1.16 -58.58
CA SER A 487 -1.03 1.23 -59.95
C SER A 487 -1.83 2.33 -60.63
N VAL A 488 -1.22 3.51 -60.75
CA VAL A 488 -1.66 4.52 -61.70
C VAL A 488 -1.39 3.91 -63.07
N ASP A 489 -2.43 3.33 -63.66
CA ASP A 489 -2.48 2.93 -65.05
C ASP A 489 -2.01 4.12 -65.90
N SER A 490 -0.81 4.00 -66.48
CA SER A 490 -0.38 4.88 -67.54
C SER A 490 -1.21 4.53 -68.77
N GLU A 491 -2.20 5.36 -69.07
CA GLU A 491 -2.90 5.35 -70.35
C GLU A 491 -1.88 5.37 -71.49
N GLY A 492 -2.00 4.38 -72.37
CA GLY A 492 -1.13 4.21 -73.51
C GLY A 492 -1.32 5.32 -74.53
N GLU A 493 -0.24 6.02 -74.84
CA GLU A 493 -0.08 6.66 -76.13
C GLU A 493 0.64 5.68 -77.06
N THR A 494 -0.13 5.20 -78.03
CA THR A 494 0.31 4.54 -79.24
C THR A 494 1.26 5.44 -80.03
N GLU A 495 2.51 5.02 -80.21
CA GLU A 495 3.34 5.47 -81.33
C GLU A 495 3.85 4.28 -82.13
N GLU A 496 3.81 4.49 -83.44
CA GLU A 496 3.79 3.53 -84.53
C GLU A 496 5.13 2.80 -84.74
N GLU A 497 5.00 1.56 -85.23
CA GLU A 497 6.06 0.81 -85.88
C GLU A 497 6.74 1.63 -86.99
N ASN A 498 8.08 1.69 -86.95
CA ASN A 498 8.87 1.65 -88.17
C ASN A 498 10.15 0.85 -87.93
N ASP A 499 10.12 -0.34 -88.52
CA ASP A 499 11.19 -1.30 -88.66
C ASP A 499 12.10 -0.85 -89.82
N GLU A 500 13.41 -0.67 -89.61
CA GLU A 500 14.47 -0.99 -90.60
C GLU A 500 15.90 -0.64 -90.11
N ASN A 501 16.83 -1.54 -90.47
CA ASN A 501 18.31 -1.45 -90.55
C ASN A 501 19.24 -1.98 -89.42
N ARG A 502 19.48 -3.29 -89.51
CA ARG A 502 20.73 -3.94 -89.99
C ARG A 502 22.11 -3.65 -89.31
N PHE A 503 22.63 -4.76 -88.77
CA PHE A 503 24.00 -5.31 -88.85
C PHE A 503 25.19 -4.61 -88.15
N ARG A 504 25.66 -5.26 -87.07
CA ARG A 504 27.05 -5.25 -86.60
C ARG A 504 27.83 -6.44 -87.21
N GLN A 505 28.83 -6.15 -88.05
CA GLN A 505 30.05 -6.98 -88.22
C GLN A 505 31.02 -6.60 -87.08
N GLY A 506 31.96 -7.40 -86.57
CA GLY A 506 32.61 -8.63 -87.01
C GLY A 506 34.01 -8.61 -86.37
N LEU A 507 34.40 -9.69 -85.69
CA LEU A 507 35.64 -9.87 -84.92
C LEU A 507 36.92 -9.98 -85.78
N HIS A 508 38.07 -9.64 -85.18
CA HIS A 508 39.43 -10.09 -85.53
C HIS A 508 40.34 -10.00 -84.27
N PRO A 509 41.51 -10.67 -84.18
CA PRO A 509 42.17 -11.63 -85.11
C PRO A 509 42.47 -13.02 -84.47
N VAL A 510 42.47 -14.13 -85.23
CA VAL A 510 43.62 -14.84 -85.85
C VAL A 510 44.77 -15.17 -84.89
N GLU A 511 44.78 -16.37 -84.30
CA GLU A 511 45.54 -17.57 -84.74
C GLU A 511 44.91 -18.84 -84.16
#